data_AF-A0A2D3LI67-F1
#
_entry.id   AF-A0A2D3LI67-F1
#
_cell.length_a   1.000
_cell.length_b   1.000
_cell.length_c   1.000
_cell.angle_alpha   90.00
_cell.angle_beta   90.00
_cell.angle_gamma   90.00
#
_symmetry.space_group_name_H-M   'P 1'
#
loop_
_entity.id
_entity.type
_entity.pdbx_description
1 polymer ?
#
loop_
_entity_poly.entity_id
_entity_poly.type
_entity_poly.pdbx_seq_one_letter_code
_entity_poly.pdbx_strand_id
1 'polypeptide(L)'
;MENKEIKLLIDKFLDGETTLAEERKLYAYFRSERVLSEYLHYREMFLDFAAVQQLSEHIEETPKQLTRTNTVTLRRIIAIAASLLFLLGIYIFYGQYQDHQLARKYAGSYTIVNGVRNDNLHEIKGKLKETFAEADRIAQKVQSQAVIENAETEVLESIDDPKQRKALEQLLNTDGETTL
;
A
#
# COMPACT_ATOMS: atom_id res chain seq x y z
N MET A 1 -7.95 19.52 -62.97
CA MET A 1 -6.98 18.40 -62.83
C MET A 1 -7.28 17.39 -63.90
N GLU A 2 -6.26 16.73 -64.41
CA GLU A 2 -6.45 15.64 -65.37
C GLU A 2 -6.99 14.40 -64.66
N ASN A 3 -7.78 13.58 -65.36
CA ASN A 3 -8.42 12.39 -64.79
C ASN A 3 -7.40 11.42 -64.14
N LYS A 4 -6.26 11.18 -64.82
CA LYS A 4 -5.19 10.30 -64.34
C LYS A 4 -4.55 10.80 -63.05
N GLU A 5 -4.44 12.13 -62.91
CA GLU A 5 -3.84 12.78 -61.74
C GLU A 5 -4.77 12.62 -60.52
N ILE A 6 -6.08 12.81 -60.70
CA ILE A 6 -7.08 12.59 -59.64
C ILE A 6 -7.11 11.15 -59.18
N LYS A 7 -7.10 10.20 -60.11
CA LYS A 7 -7.09 8.77 -59.78
C LYS A 7 -5.89 8.41 -58.91
N LEU A 8 -4.69 8.83 -59.32
CA LEU A 8 -3.46 8.58 -58.56
C LEU A 8 -3.53 9.19 -57.16
N LEU A 9 -4.10 10.39 -57.02
CA LEU A 9 -4.24 11.07 -55.74
C LEU A 9 -5.26 10.37 -54.82
N ILE A 10 -6.35 9.84 -55.38
CA ILE A 10 -7.33 9.05 -54.63
C ILE A 10 -6.69 7.75 -54.13
N ASP A 11 -5.99 7.02 -55.00
CA ASP A 11 -5.34 5.76 -54.64
C ASP A 11 -4.31 5.99 -53.52
N LYS A 12 -3.43 6.99 -53.68
CA LYS A 12 -2.47 7.39 -52.62
C LYS A 12 -3.14 7.81 -51.31
N PHE A 13 -4.30 8.47 -51.38
CA PHE A 13 -5.02 8.90 -50.18
C PHE A 13 -5.58 7.70 -49.43
N LEU A 14 -6.17 6.73 -50.15
CA LEU A 14 -6.68 5.50 -49.57
C LEU A 14 -5.57 4.63 -48.97
N ASP A 15 -4.36 4.69 -49.55
CA ASP A 15 -3.16 4.04 -49.02
C ASP A 15 -2.46 4.83 -47.89
N GLY A 16 -2.91 6.06 -47.61
CA GLY A 16 -2.33 6.92 -46.56
C GLY A 16 -0.96 7.52 -46.91
N GLU A 17 -0.61 7.59 -48.19
CA GLU A 17 0.67 8.10 -48.70
C GLU A 17 0.60 9.54 -49.22
N THR A 18 -0.51 10.24 -48.99
CA THR A 18 -0.67 11.64 -49.39
C THR A 18 0.06 12.61 -48.47
N THR A 19 0.62 13.65 -49.07
CA THR A 19 1.11 14.83 -48.35
C THR A 19 -0.03 15.83 -48.13
N LEU A 20 0.12 16.71 -47.13
CA LEU A 20 -0.88 17.77 -46.85
C LEU A 20 -1.18 18.67 -48.05
N ALA A 21 -0.19 18.91 -48.92
CA ALA A 21 -0.38 19.72 -50.13
C ALA A 21 -1.19 18.98 -51.20
N GLU A 22 -1.04 17.65 -51.30
CA GLU A 22 -1.83 16.79 -52.19
C GLU A 22 -3.27 16.66 -51.68
N GLU A 23 -3.47 16.52 -50.38
CA GLU A 23 -4.82 16.48 -49.78
C GLU A 23 -5.60 17.77 -50.00
N ARG A 24 -4.97 18.95 -49.82
CA ARG A 24 -5.61 20.24 -50.13
C ARG A 24 -6.09 20.31 -51.58
N LYS A 25 -5.28 19.81 -52.52
CA LYS A 25 -5.64 19.71 -53.94
C LYS A 25 -6.82 18.76 -54.15
N LEU A 26 -6.82 17.61 -53.50
CA LEU A 26 -7.87 16.60 -53.55
C LEU A 26 -9.20 17.16 -53.04
N TYR A 27 -9.19 17.81 -51.86
CA TYR A 27 -10.37 18.46 -51.28
C TYR A 27 -10.90 19.60 -52.18
N ALA A 28 -10.01 20.42 -52.75
CA ALA A 28 -10.40 21.49 -53.66
C ALA A 28 -11.09 20.94 -54.93
N TYR A 29 -10.64 19.79 -55.44
CA TYR A 29 -11.27 19.11 -56.57
C TYR A 29 -12.70 18.64 -56.23
N PHE A 30 -12.90 17.94 -55.12
CA PHE A 30 -14.23 17.42 -54.72
C PHE A 30 -15.21 18.50 -54.24
N ARG A 31 -14.69 19.67 -53.82
CA ARG A 31 -15.49 20.86 -53.53
C ARG A 31 -15.98 21.59 -54.79
N SER A 32 -15.33 21.37 -55.93
CA SER A 32 -15.76 21.97 -57.19
C SER A 32 -17.06 21.37 -57.73
N GLU A 33 -17.78 22.11 -58.58
CA GLU A 33 -19.02 21.63 -59.21
C GLU A 33 -18.77 20.63 -60.36
N ARG A 34 -17.50 20.46 -60.79
CA ARG A 34 -17.12 19.61 -61.93
C ARG A 34 -16.31 18.40 -61.48
N VAL A 35 -16.97 17.52 -60.72
CA VAL A 35 -16.43 16.19 -60.36
C VAL A 35 -16.83 15.19 -61.45
N LEU A 36 -15.89 14.36 -61.89
CA LEU A 36 -16.19 13.32 -62.88
C LEU A 36 -17.14 12.28 -62.28
N SER A 37 -18.08 11.79 -63.10
CA SER A 37 -19.14 10.87 -62.65
C SER A 37 -18.61 9.58 -62.00
N GLU A 38 -17.40 9.15 -62.36
CA GLU A 38 -16.74 7.95 -61.84
C GLU A 38 -16.19 8.10 -60.41
N TYR A 39 -16.06 9.33 -59.90
CA TYR A 39 -15.57 9.61 -58.54
C TYR A 39 -16.65 10.24 -57.65
N LEU A 40 -17.89 10.35 -58.15
CA LEU A 40 -18.96 11.03 -57.44
C LEU A 40 -19.26 10.36 -56.09
N HIS A 41 -19.07 9.04 -55.98
CA HIS A 41 -19.26 8.29 -54.73
C HIS A 41 -18.24 8.65 -53.64
N TYR A 42 -17.08 9.19 -53.98
CA TYR A 42 -16.10 9.66 -53.00
C TYR A 42 -16.35 11.10 -52.52
N ARG A 43 -17.28 11.82 -53.16
CA ARG A 43 -17.43 13.26 -52.95
C ARG A 43 -17.82 13.61 -51.51
N GLU A 44 -18.80 12.92 -50.94
CA GLU A 44 -19.26 13.18 -49.56
C GLU A 44 -18.14 12.94 -48.55
N MET A 45 -17.43 11.82 -48.68
CA MET A 45 -16.28 11.47 -47.85
C MET A 45 -15.23 12.59 -47.86
N PHE A 46 -14.82 13.07 -49.03
CA PHE A 46 -13.81 14.13 -49.13
C PHE A 46 -14.30 15.50 -48.65
N LEU A 47 -15.61 15.78 -48.73
CA LEU A 47 -16.19 16.99 -48.16
C LEU A 47 -16.18 16.97 -46.63
N ASP A 48 -16.45 15.82 -46.01
CA ASP A 48 -16.37 15.64 -44.56
C ASP A 48 -14.94 15.81 -44.05
N PHE A 49 -13.96 15.19 -44.73
CA PHE A 49 -12.55 15.37 -44.39
C PHE A 49 -12.08 16.83 -44.54
N ALA A 50 -12.54 17.52 -45.58
CA ALA A 50 -12.24 18.94 -45.76
C ALA A 50 -12.82 19.80 -44.61
N ALA A 51 -14.01 19.47 -44.12
CA ALA A 51 -14.63 20.18 -42.99
C ALA A 51 -13.85 19.95 -41.68
N VAL A 52 -13.37 18.72 -41.44
CA VAL A 52 -12.53 18.39 -40.27
C VAL A 52 -11.17 19.09 -40.33
N GLN A 53 -10.55 19.18 -41.50
CA GLN A 53 -9.31 19.92 -41.69
C GLN A 53 -9.51 21.42 -41.38
N GLN A 54 -10.59 22.02 -41.86
CA GLN A 54 -10.92 23.43 -41.58
C GLN A 54 -11.17 23.69 -40.10
N LEU A 55 -11.85 22.78 -39.40
CA LEU A 55 -12.01 22.84 -37.95
C LEU A 55 -10.66 22.75 -37.23
N SER A 56 -9.76 21.89 -37.69
CA SER A 56 -8.45 21.69 -37.08
C SER A 56 -7.52 22.88 -37.30
N GLU A 57 -7.50 23.45 -38.51
CA GLU A 57 -6.74 24.68 -38.81
C GLU A 57 -7.28 25.88 -38.00
N HIS A 58 -8.60 25.99 -37.80
CA HIS A 58 -9.18 27.05 -36.96
C HIS A 58 -8.87 26.89 -35.46
N ILE A 59 -8.62 25.66 -35.00
CA ILE A 59 -8.17 25.39 -33.62
C ILE A 59 -6.69 25.76 -33.43
N GLU A 60 -5.86 25.64 -34.47
CA GLU A 60 -4.43 25.99 -34.43
C GLU A 60 -4.16 27.51 -34.55
N GLU A 61 -5.01 28.28 -35.23
CA GLU A 61 -4.79 29.74 -35.40
C GLU A 61 -5.21 30.61 -34.20
N THR A 62 -5.85 30.04 -33.17
CA THR A 62 -5.94 30.77 -31.90
C THR A 62 -4.60 30.63 -31.17
N PRO A 63 -3.89 31.73 -30.86
CA PRO A 63 -2.87 31.65 -29.84
C PRO A 63 -3.62 31.31 -28.56
N LYS A 64 -3.67 30.02 -28.21
CA LYS A 64 -4.00 29.59 -26.86
C LYS A 64 -2.91 30.21 -25.99
N GLN A 65 -3.17 31.42 -25.51
CA GLN A 65 -2.66 31.86 -24.23
C GLN A 65 -3.19 30.82 -23.25
N LEU A 66 -2.42 29.74 -23.08
CA LEU A 66 -2.55 28.84 -21.96
C LEU A 66 -2.43 29.75 -20.76
N THR A 67 -3.57 30.09 -20.16
CA THR A 67 -3.61 30.71 -18.84
C THR A 67 -2.93 29.70 -17.93
N ARG A 68 -1.63 29.91 -17.73
CA ARG A 68 -0.68 29.06 -17.00
C ARG A 68 -1.12 28.80 -15.55
N THR A 69 -2.18 29.45 -15.10
CA THR A 69 -2.74 29.41 -13.75
C THR A 69 -3.59 28.16 -13.49
N ASN A 70 -4.36 27.65 -14.47
CA ASN A 70 -5.29 26.54 -14.23
C ASN A 70 -4.59 25.17 -14.07
N THR A 71 -3.45 24.98 -14.72
CA THR A 71 -2.66 23.75 -14.55
C THR A 71 -1.93 23.72 -13.21
N VAL A 72 -1.57 24.88 -12.65
CA VAL A 72 -0.93 24.99 -11.33
C VAL A 72 -1.94 24.76 -10.21
N THR A 73 -3.15 25.32 -10.31
CA THR A 73 -4.22 25.04 -9.33
C THR A 73 -4.67 23.59 -9.38
N LEU A 74 -4.82 23.00 -10.57
CA LEU A 74 -5.12 21.57 -10.73
C LEU A 74 -4.02 20.69 -10.12
N ARG A 75 -2.74 20.99 -10.39
CA ARG A 75 -1.61 20.29 -9.76
C ARG A 75 -1.62 20.40 -8.24
N ARG A 76 -1.98 21.56 -7.69
CA ARG A 76 -2.13 21.75 -6.23
C ARG A 76 -3.27 20.91 -5.67
N ILE A 77 -4.42 20.84 -6.34
CA ILE A 77 -5.55 20.00 -5.91
C ILE A 77 -5.16 18.52 -5.95
N ILE A 78 -4.49 18.07 -7.01
CA ILE A 78 -3.98 16.70 -7.13
C ILE A 78 -2.96 16.40 -6.02
N ALA A 79 -2.06 17.33 -5.71
CA ALA A 79 -1.09 17.17 -4.64
C ALA A 79 -1.78 17.02 -3.27
N ILE A 80 -2.78 17.88 -2.98
CA ILE A 80 -3.57 17.80 -1.74
C ILE A 80 -4.29 16.45 -1.65
N ALA A 81 -4.97 16.03 -2.72
CA ALA A 81 -5.66 14.75 -2.76
C ALA A 81 -4.70 13.57 -2.56
N ALA A 82 -3.54 13.59 -3.22
CA ALA A 82 -2.50 12.58 -3.07
C ALA A 82 -1.97 12.53 -1.63
N SER A 83 -1.75 13.67 -0.98
CA SER A 83 -1.32 13.71 0.43
C SER A 83 -2.37 13.11 1.37
N LEU A 84 -3.66 13.39 1.14
CA LEU A 84 -4.74 12.80 1.95
C LEU A 84 -4.82 11.29 1.77
N LEU A 85 -4.74 10.80 0.53
CA LEU A 85 -4.70 9.36 0.24
C LEU A 85 -3.46 8.69 0.83
N PHE A 86 -2.31 9.35 0.80
CA PHE A 86 -1.09 8.86 1.39
C PHE A 86 -1.21 8.71 2.91
N LEU A 87 -1.76 9.72 3.60
CA LEU A 87 -2.04 9.64 5.04
C LEU A 87 -3.06 8.55 5.37
N LEU A 88 -4.11 8.40 4.56
CA LEU A 88 -5.10 7.34 4.73
C LEU A 88 -4.47 5.95 4.54
N GLY A 89 -3.60 5.79 3.54
CA GLY A 89 -2.84 4.57 3.31
C GLY A 89 -1.94 4.22 4.49
N ILE A 90 -1.21 5.21 5.01
CA ILE A 90 -0.40 5.05 6.23
C ILE A 90 -1.27 4.61 7.41
N TYR A 91 -2.42 5.26 7.63
CA TYR A 91 -3.33 4.93 8.72
C TYR A 91 -3.82 3.47 8.65
N ILE A 92 -4.29 3.01 7.49
CA ILE A 92 -4.73 1.63 7.27
C ILE A 92 -3.56 0.65 7.48
N PHE A 93 -2.37 0.98 6.94
CA PHE A 93 -1.18 0.16 7.08
C PHE A 93 -0.75 0.00 8.54
N TYR A 94 -0.73 1.08 9.32
CA TYR A 94 -0.42 1.03 10.75
C TYR A 94 -1.40 0.16 11.53
N GLY A 95 -2.70 0.23 11.22
CA GLY A 95 -3.72 -0.62 11.84
C GLY A 95 -3.44 -2.10 11.60
N GLN A 96 -3.27 -2.50 10.34
CA GLN A 96 -2.98 -3.91 10.00
C GLN A 96 -1.65 -4.40 10.59
N TYR A 97 -0.62 -3.55 10.60
CA TYR A 97 0.67 -3.92 11.19
C TYR A 97 0.55 -4.22 12.69
N GLN A 98 -0.21 -3.41 13.44
CA GLN A 98 -0.42 -3.66 14.87
C GLN A 98 -1.16 -4.98 15.13
N ASP A 99 -2.21 -5.26 14.36
CA ASP A 99 -3.00 -6.49 14.52
C ASP A 99 -2.17 -7.75 14.21
N HIS A 100 -1.34 -7.71 13.17
CA HIS A 100 -0.42 -8.81 12.87
C HIS A 100 0.61 -9.05 13.97
N GLN A 101 1.13 -7.99 14.60
CA GLN A 101 2.09 -8.13 15.69
C GLN A 101 1.43 -8.67 16.97
N LEU A 102 0.21 -8.23 17.28
CA LEU A 102 -0.59 -8.78 18.37
C LEU A 102 -0.88 -10.27 18.16
N ALA A 103 -1.32 -10.63 16.95
CA ALA A 103 -1.55 -12.02 16.57
C ALA A 103 -0.27 -12.85 16.69
N ARG A 104 0.88 -12.38 16.21
CA ARG A 104 2.14 -13.13 16.32
C ARG A 104 2.57 -13.39 17.76
N LYS A 105 2.40 -12.41 18.65
CA LYS A 105 2.87 -12.53 20.04
C LYS A 105 1.90 -13.29 20.94
N TYR A 106 0.61 -13.18 20.67
CA TYR A 106 -0.45 -13.68 21.55
C TYR A 106 -1.43 -14.63 20.85
N ALA A 107 -1.11 -15.13 19.66
CA ALA A 107 -1.95 -16.09 18.93
C ALA A 107 -2.40 -17.24 19.83
N GLY A 108 -3.70 -17.54 19.78
CA GLY A 108 -4.30 -18.61 20.58
C GLY A 108 -4.53 -18.26 22.06
N SER A 109 -4.02 -17.13 22.54
CA SER A 109 -4.34 -16.66 23.89
C SER A 109 -5.81 -16.25 23.99
N TYR A 110 -6.46 -16.63 25.09
CA TYR A 110 -7.81 -16.21 25.44
C TYR A 110 -7.90 -16.01 26.94
N THR A 111 -8.92 -15.29 27.40
CA THR A 111 -9.24 -15.18 28.82
C THR A 111 -10.67 -15.62 29.06
N ILE A 112 -10.96 -16.11 30.27
CA ILE A 112 -12.32 -16.41 30.71
C ILE A 112 -12.64 -15.50 31.89
N VAL A 113 -13.66 -14.66 31.74
CA VAL A 113 -14.13 -13.75 32.79
C VAL A 113 -15.61 -14.04 33.00
N ASN A 114 -16.00 -14.39 34.24
CA ASN A 114 -17.38 -14.73 34.60
C ASN A 114 -18.01 -15.82 33.71
N GLY A 115 -17.21 -16.82 33.31
CA GLY A 115 -17.65 -17.91 32.43
C GLY A 115 -17.72 -17.58 30.94
N VAL A 116 -17.45 -16.33 30.54
CA VAL A 116 -17.43 -15.89 29.14
C VAL A 116 -16.00 -15.87 28.62
N ARG A 117 -15.76 -16.53 27.48
CA ARG A 117 -14.47 -16.53 26.78
C ARG A 117 -14.31 -15.25 25.97
N ASN A 118 -13.21 -14.54 26.17
CA ASN A 118 -12.78 -13.39 25.37
C ASN A 118 -11.48 -13.74 24.63
N ASP A 119 -11.55 -13.70 23.31
CA ASP A 119 -10.47 -13.95 22.34
C ASP A 119 -9.99 -12.67 21.64
N ASN A 120 -10.56 -11.50 21.95
CA ASN A 120 -10.14 -10.23 21.40
C ASN A 120 -8.77 -9.83 21.98
N LEU A 121 -7.71 -10.11 21.21
CA LEU A 121 -6.32 -9.79 21.58
C LEU A 121 -6.12 -8.33 21.94
N HIS A 122 -6.88 -7.39 21.36
CA HIS A 122 -6.74 -5.97 21.64
C HIS A 122 -7.20 -5.59 23.06
N GLU A 123 -8.19 -6.30 23.58
CA GLU A 123 -8.71 -6.14 24.94
C GLU A 123 -7.87 -6.90 25.96
N ILE A 124 -7.47 -8.14 25.63
CA ILE A 124 -6.81 -9.02 26.59
C ILE A 124 -5.28 -8.81 26.67
N LYS A 125 -4.66 -8.10 25.71
CA LYS A 125 -3.19 -7.89 25.65
C LYS A 125 -2.58 -7.37 26.97
N GLY A 126 -3.28 -6.48 27.66
CA GLY A 126 -2.81 -5.88 28.91
C GLY A 126 -2.65 -6.96 29.98
N LYS A 127 -3.73 -7.73 30.19
CA LYS A 127 -3.76 -8.83 31.15
C LYS A 127 -2.76 -9.92 30.79
N LEU A 128 -2.65 -10.29 29.51
CA LEU A 128 -1.64 -11.26 29.05
C LEU A 128 -0.21 -10.80 29.38
N LYS A 129 0.12 -9.53 29.14
CA LYS A 129 1.43 -8.97 29.46
C LYS A 129 1.74 -9.06 30.96
N GLU A 130 0.77 -8.76 31.81
CA GLU A 130 0.91 -8.88 33.27
C GLU A 130 1.10 -10.33 33.70
N THR A 131 0.26 -11.26 33.21
CA THR A 131 0.34 -12.69 33.54
C THR A 131 1.69 -13.29 33.13
N PHE A 132 2.22 -12.95 31.95
CA PHE A 132 3.55 -13.43 31.56
C PHE A 132 4.67 -12.82 32.41
N ALA A 133 4.60 -11.52 32.73
CA ALA A 133 5.59 -10.90 33.61
C ALA A 133 5.55 -11.47 35.04
N GLU A 134 4.38 -11.89 35.52
CA GLU A 134 4.24 -12.61 36.78
C GLU A 134 4.81 -14.03 36.70
N ALA A 135 4.50 -14.78 35.65
CA ALA A 135 5.05 -16.10 35.42
C ALA A 135 6.59 -16.08 35.37
N ASP A 136 7.19 -15.09 34.70
CA ASP A 136 8.65 -14.92 34.64
C ASP A 136 9.25 -14.67 36.04
N ARG A 137 8.58 -13.84 36.86
CA ARG A 137 9.01 -13.59 38.25
C ARG A 137 8.95 -14.84 39.10
N ILE A 138 7.88 -15.64 38.95
CA ILE A 138 7.73 -16.91 39.67
C ILE A 138 8.83 -17.88 39.23
N ALA A 139 9.05 -18.03 37.92
CA ALA A 139 10.10 -18.91 37.38
C ALA A 139 11.49 -18.52 37.90
N GLN A 140 11.79 -17.21 37.94
CA GLN A 140 13.05 -16.71 38.48
C GLN A 140 13.18 -16.98 39.99
N LYS A 141 12.11 -16.77 40.77
CA LYS A 141 12.10 -17.07 42.20
C LYS A 141 12.37 -18.55 42.46
N VAL A 142 11.69 -19.45 41.75
CA VAL A 142 11.88 -20.90 41.85
C VAL A 142 13.32 -21.29 41.50
N GLN A 143 13.87 -20.74 40.42
CA GLN A 143 15.26 -21.01 40.03
C GLN A 143 16.25 -20.55 41.10
N SER A 144 16.07 -19.34 41.66
CA SER A 144 16.94 -18.85 42.73
C SER A 144 16.82 -19.69 44.00
N GLN A 145 15.61 -20.15 44.34
CA GLN A 145 15.38 -20.96 45.53
C GLN A 145 16.02 -22.34 45.40
N ALA A 146 15.95 -22.97 44.22
CA ALA A 146 16.66 -24.21 43.95
C ALA A 146 18.19 -24.05 44.04
N VAL A 147 18.74 -22.90 43.60
CA VAL A 147 20.19 -22.62 43.74
C VAL A 147 20.58 -22.47 45.22
N ILE A 148 19.75 -21.79 46.02
CA ILE A 148 19.98 -21.62 47.46
C ILE A 148 19.93 -22.98 48.17
N GLU A 149 18.89 -23.79 47.92
CA GLU A 149 18.73 -25.11 48.54
C GLU A 149 19.89 -26.06 48.19
N ASN A 150 20.36 -26.05 46.95
CA ASN A 150 21.53 -26.82 46.55
C ASN A 150 22.81 -26.35 47.26
N ALA A 151 23.01 -25.04 47.40
CA ALA A 151 24.16 -24.49 48.11
C ALA A 151 24.11 -24.80 49.62
N GLU A 152 22.93 -24.74 50.23
CA GLU A 152 22.73 -25.14 51.62
C GLU A 152 23.07 -26.62 51.83
N THR A 153 22.59 -27.48 50.94
CA THR A 153 22.87 -28.93 50.98
C THR A 153 24.37 -29.21 50.83
N GLU A 154 25.05 -28.58 49.86
CA GLU A 154 26.49 -28.73 49.65
C GLU A 154 27.31 -28.32 50.89
N VAL A 155 26.95 -27.20 51.53
CA VAL A 155 27.60 -26.74 52.75
C VAL A 155 27.37 -27.71 53.90
N LEU A 156 26.13 -28.22 54.07
CA LEU A 156 25.80 -29.18 55.12
C LEU A 156 26.54 -30.51 54.94
N GLU A 157 26.68 -31.00 53.71
CA GLU A 157 27.43 -32.22 53.38
C GLU A 157 28.94 -32.06 53.64
N SER A 158 29.48 -30.86 53.49
CA SER A 158 30.91 -30.57 53.72
C SER A 158 31.36 -30.57 55.19
N ILE A 159 30.43 -30.56 56.15
CA ILE A 159 30.73 -30.51 57.59
C ILE A 159 30.81 -31.93 58.17
N ASP A 160 31.97 -32.35 58.65
CA ASP A 160 32.19 -33.69 59.22
C ASP A 160 31.58 -33.87 60.64
N ASP A 161 31.53 -32.81 61.47
CA ASP A 161 31.00 -32.90 62.84
C ASP A 161 29.46 -32.86 62.86
N PRO A 162 28.78 -33.93 63.32
CA PRO A 162 27.32 -33.99 63.33
C PRO A 162 26.67 -32.95 64.26
N LYS A 163 27.36 -32.47 65.30
CA LYS A 163 26.83 -31.42 66.18
C LYS A 163 26.82 -30.07 65.49
N GLN A 164 27.88 -29.76 64.73
CA GLN A 164 27.98 -28.51 63.97
C GLN A 164 27.02 -28.49 62.78
N ARG A 165 26.90 -29.61 62.06
CA ARG A 165 25.93 -29.76 60.97
C ARG A 165 24.50 -29.49 61.44
N LYS A 166 24.09 -30.13 62.55
CA LYS A 166 22.75 -29.95 63.13
C LYS A 166 22.48 -28.53 63.63
N ALA A 167 23.49 -27.84 64.15
CA ALA A 167 23.36 -26.44 64.55
C ALA A 167 23.18 -25.53 63.32
N LEU A 168 23.90 -25.80 62.22
CA LEU A 168 23.75 -25.04 60.97
C LEU A 168 22.40 -25.30 60.28
N GLU A 169 21.92 -26.56 60.26
CA GLU A 169 20.57 -26.90 59.79
C GLU A 169 19.48 -26.08 60.52
N GLN A 170 19.61 -25.93 61.84
CA GLN A 170 18.67 -25.14 62.64
C GLN A 170 18.70 -23.65 62.27
N LEU A 171 19.87 -23.09 61.96
CA LEU A 171 20.00 -21.70 61.55
C LEU A 171 19.38 -21.47 60.16
N LEU A 172 19.69 -22.32 59.19
CA LEU A 172 19.16 -22.22 57.82
C LEU A 172 17.63 -22.36 57.78
N ASN A 173 17.08 -23.28 58.58
CA ASN A 173 15.63 -23.51 58.63
C ASN A 173 14.86 -22.36 59.32
N THR A 174 15.54 -21.52 60.11
CA THR A 174 14.92 -20.37 60.80
C THR A 174 14.72 -19.17 59.87
N ASP A 175 15.59 -19.01 58.86
CA ASP A 175 15.52 -17.90 57.90
C ASP A 175 14.45 -18.12 56.80
N GLY A 176 14.05 -19.37 56.56
CA GLY A 176 13.04 -19.76 55.56
C GLY A 176 11.59 -19.33 55.86
N GLU A 177 11.21 -19.07 57.12
CA GLU A 177 9.82 -18.75 57.50
C GLU A 177 9.40 -17.28 57.28
N THR A 178 10.31 -16.38 56.91
CA THR A 178 10.00 -14.93 56.81
C THR A 178 9.53 -14.43 55.44
N THR A 179 9.27 -15.32 54.48
CA THR A 179 8.80 -14.93 53.13
C THR A 179 7.50 -15.62 52.71
N LEU A 180 6.40 -15.33 53.42
CA LEU A 180 5.03 -15.54 52.94
C LEU A 180 4.37 -14.20 52.57
#